data_AF-A0A355XTS5-F1
#
_entry.id   AF-A0A355XTS5-F1
#
_cell.length_a   1.000
_cell.length_b   1.000
_cell.length_c   1.000
_cell.angle_alpha   90.00
_cell.angle_beta   90.00
_cell.angle_gamma   90.00
#
_symmetry.space_group_name_H-M   'P 1'
#
loop_
_entity.id
_entity.type
_entity.pdbx_description
1 polymer ?
#
loop_
_entity_poly.entity_id
_entity_poly.type
_entity_poly.pdbx_seq_one_letter_code
_entity_poly.pdbx_strand_id
1 'polypeptide(L)' 'MINLDWRILLIFGIGALAAAGYGFYYGYQLKVASEPFSHIWVLALAFAWVGSDLIQKALAKGSKDPE' A
#
# COMPACT_ATOMS: atom_id res chain seq x y z
N MET A 1 -16.37 16.08 8.79
CA MET A 1 -15.85 14.93 8.01
C MET A 1 -14.84 15.48 7.03
N ILE A 2 -13.56 15.11 7.15
CA ILE A 2 -12.50 15.67 6.31
C ILE A 2 -12.79 15.25 4.87
N ASN A 3 -13.06 16.22 4.00
CA ASN A 3 -13.33 15.97 2.59
C ASN A 3 -11.98 15.73 1.88
N LEU A 4 -11.38 14.56 2.15
CA LEU A 4 -10.08 14.21 1.62
C LEU A 4 -10.19 14.02 0.11
N ASP A 5 -9.41 14.79 -0.64
CA ASP A 5 -9.35 14.73 -2.10
C ASP A 5 -8.96 13.31 -2.55
N TRP A 6 -9.61 12.81 -3.60
CA TRP A 6 -9.33 11.50 -4.17
C TRP A 6 -7.87 11.39 -4.61
N ARG A 7 -7.25 12.50 -5.03
CA ARG A 7 -5.82 12.58 -5.39
C ARG A 7 -4.92 12.21 -4.22
N ILE A 8 -5.26 12.66 -3.00
CA ILE A 8 -4.49 12.38 -1.78
C ILE A 8 -4.60 10.89 -1.44
N LEU A 9 -5.82 10.33 -1.48
CA LEU A 9 -6.04 8.89 -1.28
C LEU A 9 -5.24 8.05 -2.28
N LEU A 10 -5.16 8.50 -3.53
CA LEU A 10 -4.43 7.81 -4.60
C LEU A 10 -2.91 7.86 -4.37
N ILE A 11 -2.37 9.02 -3.98
CA ILE A 11 -0.95 9.17 -3.62
C ILE A 11 -0.59 8.27 -2.43
N PHE A 12 -1.40 8.25 -1.38
CA PHE A 12 -1.18 7.37 -0.23
C PHE A 12 -1.28 5.89 -0.61
N GLY A 13 -2.23 5.52 -1.47
CA GLY A 13 -2.40 4.15 -1.94
C GLY A 13 -1.21 3.66 -2.77
N ILE A 14 -0.71 4.48 -3.71
CA ILE A 14 0.50 4.18 -4.49
C ILE A 14 1.72 4.10 -3.57
N GLY A 15 1.86 5.03 -2.63
CA GLY A 15 2.96 5.03 -1.66
C GLY A 15 2.97 3.77 -0.79
N ALA A 16 1.80 3.32 -0.32
CA ALA A 16 1.66 2.08 0.43
C ALA A 16 2.00 0.85 -0.41
N LEU A 17 1.61 0.81 -1.70
CA LEU A 17 2.01 -0.28 -2.60
C LEU A 17 3.51 -0.30 -2.88
N ALA A 18 4.14 0.86 -3.05
CA ALA A 18 5.60 0.95 -3.21
C ALA A 18 6.33 0.45 -1.95
N ALA A 19 5.84 0.84 -0.76
CA ALA A 19 6.38 0.35 0.52
C ALA A 19 6.18 -1.17 0.68
N ALA A 20 5.05 -1.72 0.24
CA ALA A 20 4.83 -3.16 0.20
C ALA A 20 5.84 -3.87 -0.70
N GLY A 21 6.06 -3.37 -1.92
CA GLY A 21 7.04 -3.92 -2.86
C GLY A 21 8.46 -3.92 -2.28
N TYR A 22 8.86 -2.81 -1.63
CA TYR A 22 10.13 -2.73 -0.91
C TYR A 22 10.21 -3.75 0.24
N GLY A 23 9.12 -3.90 1.02
CA GLY A 23 9.01 -4.89 2.09
C GLY A 23 9.17 -6.32 1.59
N PHE A 24 8.57 -6.67 0.44
CA PHE A 24 8.78 -7.98 -0.19
C PHE A 24 10.23 -8.20 -0.63
N TYR A 25 10.87 -7.19 -1.22
CA TYR A 25 12.29 -7.27 -1.62
C TYR A 25 13.19 -7.50 -0.40
N TYR A 26 13.00 -6.74 0.67
CA TYR A 26 13.78 -6.86 1.90
C TYR A 26 13.48 -8.19 2.63
N GLY A 27 12.23 -8.62 2.63
CA GLY A 27 11.81 -9.92 3.14
C GLY A 27 12.44 -11.09 2.36
N TYR A 28 12.69 -10.93 1.06
CA TYR A 28 13.40 -11.91 0.25
C TYR A 28 14.90 -11.96 0.58
N GLN A 29 15.54 -10.79 0.73
CA GLN A 29 16.94 -10.69 1.19
C GLN A 29 17.15 -11.39 2.54
N LEU A 30 16.27 -11.15 3.52
CA LEU A 30 16.34 -11.80 4.84
C LEU A 30 16.09 -13.31 4.77
N LYS A 31 15.24 -13.76 3.85
CA LYS A 31 15.05 -15.19 3.57
C LYS A 31 16.33 -15.85 3.09
N VAL A 32 17.07 -15.18 2.19
CA VAL A 32 18.38 -15.66 1.72
C VAL A 32 19.39 -15.70 2.88
N ALA A 33 19.33 -14.73 3.80
CA ALA A 33 20.18 -14.67 4.99
C ALA A 33 19.77 -15.64 6.13
N SER A 34 18.65 -16.38 5.99
CA SER A 34 18.10 -17.28 7.01
C SER A 34 17.75 -16.61 8.35
N GLU A 35 17.47 -15.30 8.33
CA GLU A 35 16.97 -14.54 9.49
C GLU A 35 15.44 -14.71 9.66
N PRO A 36 14.86 -14.53 10.86
CA PRO A 36 13.42 -14.60 11.04
C PRO A 36 12.72 -13.39 10.38
N PHE A 37 12.14 -13.60 9.19
CA PHE A 37 11.59 -12.54 8.33
C PHE A 37 10.05 -12.48 8.26
N SER A 38 9.34 -13.39 8.93
CA SER A 38 7.89 -13.56 8.77
C SER A 38 7.09 -12.28 9.03
N HIS A 39 7.55 -11.45 9.97
CA HIS A 39 6.91 -10.17 10.29
C HIS A 39 6.99 -9.15 9.15
N ILE A 40 8.09 -9.14 8.37
CA ILE A 40 8.26 -8.23 7.23
C ILE A 40 7.32 -8.60 6.09
N TRP A 41 7.12 -9.90 5.85
CA TRP A 41 6.18 -10.38 4.83
C TRP A 41 4.74 -10.04 5.20
N VAL A 42 4.36 -10.24 6.47
CA VAL A 42 3.02 -9.86 6.96
C VAL A 42 2.82 -8.35 6.86
N LEU A 43 3.84 -7.55 7.20
CA LEU A 43 3.78 -6.09 7.08
C LEU A 43 3.64 -5.66 5.61
N ALA A 44 4.42 -6.25 4.71
CA ALA A 44 4.33 -5.97 3.28
C ALA A 44 2.94 -6.32 2.72
N LEU A 45 2.36 -7.44 3.16
CA LEU A 45 1.02 -7.86 2.75
C LEU A 45 -0.06 -6.91 3.28
N ALA A 46 0.07 -6.44 4.53
CA ALA A 46 -0.81 -5.42 5.10
C ALA A 46 -0.73 -4.10 4.33
N PHE A 47 0.47 -3.65 3.98
CA PHE A 47 0.66 -2.45 3.14
C PHE A 47 0.08 -2.63 1.74
N ALA A 48 0.22 -3.81 1.13
CA ALA A 48 -0.38 -4.10 -0.17
C ALA A 48 -1.92 -4.06 -0.10
N TRP A 49 -2.50 -4.59 0.98
CA TRP A 49 -3.94 -4.55 1.22
C TRP A 49 -4.45 -3.12 1.41
N VAL A 50 -3.85 -2.38 2.34
CA VAL A 50 -4.24 -0.98 2.65
C VAL A 50 -4.04 -0.09 1.43
N GLY A 51 -2.93 -0.25 0.70
CA GLY A 51 -2.66 0.51 -0.52
C GLY A 51 -3.70 0.24 -1.61
N SER A 52 -4.08 -1.02 -1.81
CA SER A 52 -5.12 -1.40 -2.77
C SER A 52 -6.49 -0.86 -2.38
N ASP A 53 -6.87 -0.93 -1.10
CA ASP A 53 -8.13 -0.36 -0.58
C ASP A 53 -8.18 1.17 -0.77
N LEU A 54 -7.09 1.87 -0.49
CA LEU A 54 -6.98 3.32 -0.69
C LEU A 54 -7.12 3.71 -2.17
N ILE A 55 -6.51 2.95 -3.08
CA ILE A 55 -6.65 3.17 -4.53
C ILE A 55 -8.09 2.93 -4.97
N GLN A 56 -8.72 1.84 -4.53
CA GLN A 56 -10.12 1.57 -4.87
C GLN A 56 -11.05 2.67 -4.36
N LYS A 57 -10.84 3.16 -3.14
CA LYS A 57 -11.59 4.30 -2.58
C LYS A 57 -11.33 5.60 -3.35
N ALA A 58 -10.08 5.84 -3.76
CA ALA A 58 -9.73 7.00 -4.57
C ALA A 58 -10.44 6.97 -5.93
N LEU A 59 -10.37 5.84 -6.63
CA LEU A 59 -11.03 5.66 -7.93
C LEU A 59 -12.55 5.77 -7.82
N ALA A 60 -13.15 5.18 -6.77
CA ALA A 60 -14.58 5.28 -6.53
C ALA A 60 -15.05 6.69 -6.14
N LYS A 61 -14.17 7.52 -5.58
CA LYS A 61 -14.46 8.91 -5.26
C LYS A 61 -14.25 9.82 -6.47
N GLY A 62 -13.14 9.67 -7.19
CA GLY A 62 -12.87 10.42 -8.42
C GLY A 62 -13.85 10.12 -9.56
N SER A 63 -14.47 8.93 -9.58
CA SER A 63 -15.54 8.63 -10.54
C SER A 63 -16.88 9.29 -10.20
N LYS A 64 -17.09 9.65 -8.94
CA LYS A 64 -18.32 10.32 -8.46
C LYS A 64 -18.22 11.85 -8.51
N ASP A 65 -17.01 12.38 -8.32
CA ASP A 65 -16.71 13.82 -8.40
C ASP A 65 -15.66 14.07 -9.50
N PRO A 66 -16.07 14.15 -10.79
CA PRO A 66 -15.15 14.34 -11.92
C PRO A 66 -14.65 15.79 -12.11
N GLU A 67 -14.79 16.65 -11.10
CA GLU A 67 -14.44 18.09 -11.15
C GLU A 67 -12.93 18.39 -11.23
#